data_AF-A0A1V9CQZ5-F1
#
_entry.id   AF-A0A1V9CQZ5-F1
#
_cell.length_a   1.000
_cell.length_b   1.000
_cell.length_c   1.000
_cell.angle_alpha   90.00
_cell.angle_beta   90.00
_cell.angle_gamma   90.00
#
_symmetry.space_group_name_H-M   'P 1'
#
loop_
_entity.id
_entity.type
_entity.pdbx_description
1 polymer ?
#
loop_
_entity_poly.entity_id
_entity_poly.type
_entity_poly.pdbx_seq_one_letter_code
_entity_poly.pdbx_strand_id
1 'polypeptide(L)'
;MKIRKTPVMDGQAPANVYIYENRKEEYIVIAIPALEWSFSFAYEEEAEAVAERLEASLKKRLDHERAALLAVRLLGWAREM
;
A
#
# COMPACT_ATOMS: atom_id res chain seq x y z
N MET A 1 -2.72 -0.13 14.30
CA MET A 1 -1.64 -0.51 13.36
C MET A 1 -1.69 -2.02 13.13
N LYS A 2 -1.76 -2.47 11.88
CA LYS A 2 -1.60 -3.88 11.49
C LYS A 2 -0.29 -4.02 10.69
N ILE A 3 0.37 -5.18 10.82
CA ILE A 3 1.55 -5.52 10.02
C ILE A 3 1.21 -6.75 9.18
N ARG A 4 1.45 -6.67 7.88
CA ARG A 4 1.30 -7.76 6.90
C ARG A 4 2.64 -8.07 6.27
N LYS A 5 2.73 -9.21 5.57
CA LYS A 5 3.90 -9.58 4.78
C LYS A 5 3.49 -9.88 3.35
N THR A 6 4.28 -9.44 2.39
CA THR A 6 4.05 -9.76 0.97
C THR A 6 5.38 -9.85 0.23
N PRO A 7 5.51 -10.77 -0.74
CA PRO A 7 6.62 -10.68 -1.70
C PRO A 7 6.51 -9.34 -2.45
N VAL A 8 7.65 -8.66 -2.59
CA VAL A 8 7.79 -7.40 -3.34
C VAL A 8 8.90 -7.47 -4.39
N MET A 9 9.87 -8.37 -4.20
CA MET A 9 10.98 -8.64 -5.12
C MET A 9 11.23 -10.15 -5.17
N ASP A 10 11.53 -10.67 -6.36
CA ASP A 10 11.82 -12.09 -6.55
C ASP A 10 13.13 -12.48 -5.87
N GLY A 11 13.17 -13.69 -5.31
CA GLY A 11 14.34 -14.21 -4.60
C GLY A 11 14.61 -13.55 -3.25
N GLN A 12 13.75 -12.62 -2.81
CA GLN A 12 13.84 -12.00 -1.48
C GLN A 12 12.74 -12.51 -0.55
N ALA A 13 13.03 -12.46 0.76
CA ALA A 13 12.03 -12.75 1.77
C ALA A 13 10.86 -11.74 1.69
N PRO A 14 9.61 -12.15 2.02
CA PRO A 14 8.48 -11.24 2.06
C PRO A 14 8.75 -10.00 2.92
N ALA A 15 8.49 -8.81 2.36
CA ALA A 15 8.67 -7.55 3.06
C ALA A 15 7.51 -7.27 4.01
N ASN A 16 7.80 -6.55 5.10
CA ASN A 16 6.78 -6.04 5.99
C ASN A 16 6.03 -4.87 5.34
N VAL A 17 4.71 -4.89 5.47
CA VAL A 17 3.80 -3.81 5.13
C VAL A 17 3.15 -3.32 6.41
N TYR A 18 3.33 -2.05 6.72
CA TYR A 18 2.76 -1.40 7.89
C TYR A 18 1.52 -0.64 7.46
N ILE A 19 0.39 -0.90 8.11
CA ILE A 19 -0.88 -0.24 7.84
C ILE A 19 -1.34 0.44 9.12
N TYR A 20 -1.41 1.76 9.08
CA TYR A 20 -1.85 2.59 10.19
C TYR A 20 -3.13 3.30 9.79
N GLU A 21 -4.13 3.21 10.66
CA GLU A 21 -5.39 3.94 10.56
C GLU A 21 -5.37 5.02 11.64
N ASN A 22 -5.60 6.27 11.24
CA ASN A 22 -5.91 7.36 12.16
C ASN A 22 -7.40 7.66 12.09
N ARG A 23 -8.17 7.18 13.07
CA ARG A 23 -9.62 7.41 13.14
C ARG A 23 -10.01 8.83 13.52
N LYS A 24 -9.11 9.58 14.16
CA LYS A 24 -9.39 10.95 14.59
C LYS A 24 -9.28 11.94 13.44
N GLU A 25 -8.32 11.70 12.56
CA GLU A 25 -8.04 12.54 11.38
C GLU A 25 -8.45 11.85 10.06
N GLU A 26 -9.15 10.73 10.17
CA GLU A 26 -9.80 9.99 9.08
C GLU A 26 -8.90 9.71 7.87
N TYR A 27 -7.69 9.20 8.12
CA TYR A 27 -6.77 8.76 7.07
C TYR A 27 -6.12 7.41 7.36
N ILE A 28 -5.60 6.80 6.29
CA ILE A 28 -4.79 5.60 6.34
C ILE A 28 -3.38 5.93 5.82
N VAL A 29 -2.36 5.34 6.45
CA VAL A 29 -0.98 5.31 5.98
C VAL A 29 -0.55 3.87 5.76
N ILE A 30 0.06 3.62 4.61
CA ILE A 30 0.70 2.36 4.26
C ILE A 30 2.19 2.63 4.07
N ALA A 31 3.05 1.80 4.66
CA ALA A 31 4.49 1.90 4.48
C ALA A 31 5.14 0.54 4.22
N ILE A 32 6.11 0.53 3.31
CA ILE A 32 6.94 -0.64 2.98
C ILE A 32 8.41 -0.19 3.07
N PRO A 33 9.05 -0.32 4.25
CA PRO A 33 10.42 0.15 4.44
C PRO A 33 11.44 -0.49 3.50
N ALA A 34 11.24 -1.75 3.12
CA ALA A 34 12.11 -2.44 2.16
C ALA A 34 12.14 -1.79 0.76
N LEU A 35 11.14 -0.96 0.44
CA LEU A 35 11.05 -0.20 -0.81
C LEU A 35 11.32 1.30 -0.62
N GLU A 36 11.65 1.75 0.60
CA GLU A 36 11.73 3.17 0.97
C GLU A 36 10.49 3.95 0.49
N TRP A 37 9.32 3.39 0.78
CA TRP A 37 8.06 3.85 0.21
C TRP A 37 6.94 3.92 1.25
N SER A 38 6.13 4.96 1.13
CA SER A 38 4.89 5.14 1.91
C SER A 38 3.84 5.86 1.07
N PHE A 39 2.58 5.67 1.45
CA PHE A 39 1.42 6.30 0.82
C PHE A 39 0.32 6.54 1.84
N SER A 40 -0.41 7.65 1.68
CA SER A 40 -1.53 8.00 2.55
C SER A 40 -2.72 8.48 1.74
N PHE A 41 -3.92 8.21 2.26
CA PHE A 41 -5.18 8.63 1.68
C PHE A 41 -6.25 8.79 2.76
N ALA A 42 -7.26 9.63 2.48
CA ALA A 42 -8.39 9.85 3.36
C ALA A 42 -9.43 8.72 3.24
N TYR A 43 -10.21 8.48 4.30
CA TYR A 43 -11.26 7.44 4.31
C TYR A 43 -12.34 7.66 3.24
N GLU A 44 -12.70 8.91 3.01
CA GLU A 44 -13.76 9.33 2.10
C GLU A 44 -13.31 9.33 0.63
N GLU A 45 -12.02 9.11 0.37
CA GLU A 45 -11.46 9.20 -0.98
C GLU A 45 -11.93 8.00 -1.83
N GLU A 46 -12.34 8.30 -3.07
CA GLU A 46 -12.92 7.29 -3.97
C GLU A 46 -11.97 6.12 -4.25
N ALA A 47 -12.52 4.90 -4.22
CA ALA A 47 -11.76 3.65 -4.28
C ALA A 47 -10.81 3.59 -5.47
N GLU A 48 -11.36 3.92 -6.63
CA GLU A 48 -10.70 3.81 -7.92
C GLU A 48 -9.60 4.87 -8.05
N ALA A 49 -9.87 6.11 -7.61
CA ALA A 49 -8.88 7.18 -7.57
C ALA A 49 -7.70 6.84 -6.64
N VAL A 50 -7.97 6.24 -5.47
CA VAL A 50 -6.92 5.76 -4.56
C VAL A 50 -6.11 4.65 -5.22
N ALA A 51 -6.76 3.68 -5.87
CA ALA A 51 -6.10 2.56 -6.54
C ALA A 51 -5.14 3.04 -7.64
N GLU A 52 -5.58 3.95 -8.51
CA GLU A 52 -4.77 4.51 -9.59
C GLU A 52 -3.54 5.25 -9.06
N ARG A 53 -3.70 6.10 -8.03
CA ARG A 53 -2.60 6.84 -7.41
C ARG A 53 -1.62 5.92 -6.70
N LEU A 54 -2.14 4.91 -6.02
CA LEU A 54 -1.35 3.91 -5.31
C LEU A 54 -0.47 3.12 -6.29
N GLU A 55 -1.05 2.64 -7.38
CA GLU A 55 -0.33 1.95 -8.46
C GLU A 55 0.70 2.87 -9.11
N ALA A 56 0.33 4.09 -9.49
CA ALA A 56 1.25 5.07 -10.08
C ALA A 56 2.43 5.41 -9.17
N SER A 57 2.20 5.46 -7.86
CA SER A 57 3.26 5.66 -6.86
C SER A 57 4.20 4.46 -6.78
N LEU A 58 3.66 3.23 -6.76
CA LEU A 58 4.44 2.00 -6.69
C LEU A 58 5.27 1.74 -7.95
N LYS A 59 4.78 2.12 -9.13
CA LYS A 59 5.53 2.03 -10.41
C LYS A 59 6.84 2.81 -10.42
N LYS A 60 7.04 3.75 -9.48
CA LYS A 60 8.32 4.46 -9.32
C LYS A 60 9.40 3.58 -8.65
N ARG A 61 9.00 2.46 -8.04
CA ARG A 61 9.86 1.56 -7.26
C ARG A 61 9.84 0.12 -7.79
N LEU A 62 8.77 -0.27 -8.48
CA LEU A 62 8.52 -1.63 -8.97
C LEU A 62 8.17 -1.60 -10.46
N ASP A 63 8.27 -2.76 -11.13
CA ASP A 63 7.71 -2.92 -12.47
C ASP A 63 6.18 -2.82 -12.49
N HIS A 64 5.62 -2.70 -13.69
CA HIS A 64 4.19 -2.46 -13.90
C HIS A 64 3.30 -3.54 -13.29
N GLU A 65 3.62 -4.82 -13.51
CA GLU A 65 2.81 -5.95 -13.08
C GLU A 65 2.81 -6.08 -11.55
N ARG A 66 3.99 -5.98 -10.92
CA ARG A 66 4.12 -6.02 -9.46
C ARG A 66 3.46 -4.81 -8.81
N ALA A 67 3.59 -3.62 -9.38
CA ALA A 67 2.96 -2.42 -8.85
C ALA A 67 1.43 -2.52 -8.85
N ALA A 68 0.83 -2.99 -9.95
CA ALA A 68 -0.62 -3.18 -10.06
C ALA A 68 -1.13 -4.23 -9.05
N LEU A 69 -0.48 -5.41 -8.99
CA LEU A 69 -0.86 -6.47 -8.06
C LEU A 69 -0.74 -6.03 -6.59
N LEU A 70 0.34 -5.31 -6.26
CA LEU A 70 0.58 -4.82 -4.91
C LEU A 70 -0.42 -3.72 -4.55
N ALA A 71 -0.76 -2.81 -5.46
CA ALA A 71 -1.75 -1.76 -5.22
C ALA A 71 -3.12 -2.34 -4.82
N VAL A 72 -3.64 -3.31 -5.59
CA VAL A 72 -4.92 -3.99 -5.29
C VAL A 72 -4.88 -4.64 -3.91
N ARG A 73 -3.79 -5.34 -3.58
CA ARG A 73 -3.62 -6.02 -2.29
C ARG A 73 -3.57 -5.03 -1.12
N LEU A 74 -2.78 -3.96 -1.26
CA LEU A 74 -2.62 -2.93 -0.25
C LEU A 74 -3.94 -2.20 0.04
N LEU A 75 -4.69 -1.83 -1.02
CA LEU A 75 -5.98 -1.19 -0.87
C LEU A 75 -7.00 -2.13 -0.20
N GLY A 76 -7.01 -3.42 -0.56
CA GLY A 76 -7.82 -4.43 0.11
C GLY A 76 -7.53 -4.47 1.62
N TRP A 77 -6.26 -4.61 2.01
CA TRP A 77 -5.89 -4.64 3.42
C TRP A 77 -6.18 -3.35 4.18
N ALA A 78 -6.04 -2.20 3.53
CA ALA A 78 -6.38 -0.92 4.14
C ALA A 78 -7.88 -0.81 4.43
N ARG A 79 -8.74 -1.41 3.60
CA ARG A 79 -10.20 -1.43 3.79
C ARG A 79 -10.69 -2.47 4.78
N GLU A 80 -9.88 -3.48 5.07
CA GLU A 80 -10.11 -4.45 6.16
C GLU A 80 -9.74 -3.89 7.56
N MET A 81 -9.26 -2.65 7.63
CA MET A 81 -8.75 -2.07 8.89
C MET A 81 -9.81 -1.98 9.98
#